data_AF-A0A367JPQ3-F1
#
_entry.id   AF-A0A367JPQ3-F1
#
_cell.length_a   1.000
_cell.length_b   1.000
_cell.length_c   1.000
_cell.angle_alpha   90.00
_cell.angle_beta   90.00
_cell.angle_gamma   90.00
#
_symmetry.space_group_name_H-M   'P 1'
#
loop_
_entity.id
_entity.type
_entity.pdbx_description
1 polymer ?
#
loop_
_entity_poly.entity_id
_entity_poly.type
_entity_poly.pdbx_seq_one_letter_code
_entity_poly.pdbx_strand_id
1 'polypeptide(L)'
;MQFKLLTLALFASFFATGFTAPAGPGSVTEDIAPIFGDLTKEQSTFIKPVVDGMGIEAPNVAFSRCLFDTVSSLSNAPVDGQPAPSEIVDKFYNTKLFDFIKCIYSSPQQ
;
A
#
# COMPACT_ATOMS: atom_id res chain seq x y z
N MET A 1 32.62 25.05 -10.59
CA MET A 1 31.82 23.81 -10.66
C MET A 1 31.00 23.68 -9.37
N GLN A 2 29.69 23.94 -9.39
CA GLN A 2 28.87 23.96 -8.15
C GLN A 2 27.39 23.55 -8.36
N PHE A 3 27.05 22.83 -9.44
CA PHE A 3 25.66 22.43 -9.73
C PHE A 3 25.24 21.08 -9.13
N LYS A 4 26.11 20.41 -8.35
CA LYS A 4 25.89 19.00 -7.97
C LYS A 4 25.08 18.78 -6.69
N LEU A 5 24.80 19.82 -5.90
CA LEU A 5 24.07 19.70 -4.64
C LEU A 5 22.58 20.06 -4.74
N LEU A 6 22.17 20.81 -5.76
CA LEU A 6 20.78 21.28 -5.86
C LEU A 6 19.81 20.17 -6.30
N THR A 7 20.31 19.12 -6.98
CA THR A 7 19.48 18.04 -7.52
C THR A 7 19.06 17.02 -6.46
N LEU A 8 19.83 16.89 -5.36
CA LEU A 8 19.57 15.90 -4.31
C LEU A 8 18.46 16.34 -3.34
N ALA A 9 18.22 17.66 -3.22
CA ALA A 9 17.14 18.18 -2.37
C ALA A 9 15.75 18.14 -3.04
N LEU A 10 15.69 18.09 -4.38
CA LEU A 10 14.42 18.16 -5.12
C LEU A 10 13.63 16.84 -5.10
N PHE A 11 14.31 15.71 -4.87
CA PHE A 11 13.65 14.41 -4.70
C PHE A 11 13.03 14.21 -3.31
N ALA A 12 13.52 14.92 -2.29
CA ALA A 12 12.98 14.80 -0.92
C ALA A 12 11.64 15.55 -0.75
N SER A 13 11.30 16.49 -1.63
CA SER A 13 10.09 17.31 -1.52
C SER A 13 8.82 16.65 -2.09
N PHE A 14 8.89 15.47 -2.69
CA PHE A 14 7.69 14.75 -3.17
C PHE A 14 7.05 13.80 -2.15
N PHE A 15 7.72 13.52 -1.02
CA PHE A 15 7.12 12.74 0.08
C PHE A 15 6.48 13.62 1.18
N ALA A 16 6.61 14.94 1.07
CA ALA A 16 6.18 15.90 2.09
C ALA A 16 4.80 16.54 1.82
N THR A 17 4.11 16.19 0.73
CA THR A 17 2.66 16.39 0.67
C THR A 17 1.99 15.31 1.51
N GLY A 18 2.23 15.40 2.82
CA GLY A 18 1.32 14.85 3.80
C GLY A 18 -0.06 15.45 3.53
N PHE A 19 -1.06 14.60 3.53
CA PHE A 19 -2.47 14.93 3.49
C PHE A 19 -2.81 15.91 4.62
N THR A 20 -2.57 17.21 4.42
CA THR A 20 -3.23 18.25 5.19
C THR A 20 -4.54 18.55 4.50
N ALA A 21 -5.52 17.65 4.69
CA ALA A 21 -6.91 18.07 4.65
C ALA A 21 -7.07 19.17 5.72
N PRO A 22 -7.77 20.29 5.43
CA PRO A 22 -8.00 21.31 6.43
C PRO A 22 -8.84 20.71 7.55
N ALA A 23 -8.22 20.49 8.71
CA ALA A 23 -8.89 20.10 9.94
C ALA A 23 -9.70 21.29 10.47
N GLY A 24 -10.86 21.52 9.85
CA GLY A 24 -11.92 22.35 10.41
C GLY A 24 -12.66 21.57 11.52
N PRO A 25 -13.19 22.26 12.54
CA PRO A 25 -13.93 21.63 13.63
C PRO A 25 -15.27 21.12 13.06
N GLY A 26 -15.28 19.88 12.58
CA GLY A 26 -16.48 19.28 11.98
C GLY A 26 -16.23 18.17 10.94
N SER A 27 -14.99 17.85 10.58
CA SER A 27 -14.70 16.69 9.72
C SER A 27 -14.00 15.59 10.50
N VAL A 28 -14.81 14.72 11.10
CA VAL A 28 -14.48 13.30 11.20
C VAL A 28 -14.54 12.76 9.76
N THR A 29 -13.57 13.11 8.94
CA THR A 29 -13.18 12.22 7.85
C THR A 29 -12.38 11.14 8.55
N GLU A 30 -13.08 10.14 9.08
CA GLU A 30 -12.47 8.83 9.17
C GLU A 30 -11.82 8.60 7.82
N ASP A 31 -10.50 8.44 7.80
CA ASP A 31 -9.79 7.89 6.67
C ASP A 31 -10.36 6.47 6.52
N ILE A 32 -11.48 6.35 5.81
CA ILE A 32 -12.07 5.07 5.47
C ILE A 32 -11.11 4.54 4.42
N ALA A 33 -10.08 3.82 4.88
CA ALA A 33 -9.21 3.08 3.99
C ALA A 33 -10.11 2.35 2.97
N PRO A 34 -9.87 2.53 1.66
CA PRO A 34 -10.71 1.92 0.65
C PRO A 34 -10.75 0.42 0.93
N ILE A 35 -11.96 -0.11 1.10
CA ILE A 35 -12.15 -1.55 1.31
C ILE A 35 -11.80 -2.22 -0.01
N PHE A 36 -10.72 -2.99 -0.01
CA PHE A 36 -10.22 -3.64 -1.21
C PHE A 36 -10.93 -4.98 -1.39
N GLY A 37 -11.97 -4.99 -2.21
CA GLY A 37 -12.77 -6.18 -2.47
C GLY A 37 -13.55 -6.61 -1.22
N ASP A 38 -13.24 -7.80 -0.69
CA ASP A 38 -13.91 -8.38 0.49
C ASP A 38 -13.02 -8.45 1.73
N LEU A 39 -11.88 -7.74 1.71
CA LEU A 39 -11.02 -7.57 2.87
C LEU A 39 -11.72 -6.73 3.95
N THR A 40 -11.30 -6.90 5.21
CA THR A 40 -11.71 -5.97 6.27
C THR A 40 -11.02 -4.61 6.11
N LYS A 41 -11.47 -3.59 6.85
CA LYS A 41 -10.82 -2.27 6.87
C LYS A 41 -9.37 -2.39 7.31
N GLU A 42 -9.10 -3.19 8.34
CA GLU A 42 -7.77 -3.41 8.90
C GLU A 42 -6.83 -4.09 7.90
N GLN A 43 -7.33 -5.13 7.22
CA GLN A 43 -6.60 -5.83 6.17
C GLN A 43 -6.30 -4.90 4.98
N SER A 44 -7.28 -4.08 4.60
CA SER A 44 -7.11 -3.12 3.51
C SER A 44 -6.08 -2.05 3.86
N THR A 45 -6.12 -1.49 5.07
CA THR A 45 -5.10 -0.55 5.55
C THR A 45 -3.72 -1.18 5.58
N PHE A 46 -3.62 -2.45 5.99
CA PHE A 46 -2.35 -3.17 6.06
C PHE A 46 -1.67 -3.29 4.69
N ILE A 47 -2.41 -3.63 3.63
CA ILE A 47 -1.85 -3.77 2.27
C ILE A 47 -1.73 -2.46 1.50
N LYS A 48 -2.34 -1.37 2.00
CA LYS A 48 -2.40 -0.08 1.31
C LYS A 48 -1.04 0.42 0.79
N PRO A 49 0.08 0.33 1.54
CA PRO A 49 1.38 0.78 1.02
C PRO A 49 1.84 0.03 -0.24
N VAL A 50 1.49 -1.25 -0.36
CA VAL A 50 1.86 -2.07 -1.52
C VAL A 50 0.90 -1.78 -2.69
N VAL A 51 -0.39 -1.59 -2.42
CA VAL A 51 -1.39 -1.16 -3.42
C VAL A 51 -1.02 0.21 -4.02
N ASP A 52 -0.72 1.18 -3.16
CA ASP A 52 -0.27 2.52 -3.54
C ASP A 52 1.04 2.43 -4.34
N GLY A 53 1.99 1.60 -3.89
CA GLY A 53 3.24 1.35 -4.59
C GLY A 53 3.10 0.66 -5.95
N MET A 54 1.97 0.00 -6.22
CA MET A 54 1.61 -0.55 -7.53
C MET A 54 0.82 0.44 -8.40
N GLY A 55 0.33 1.54 -7.82
CA GLY A 55 -0.48 2.54 -8.54
C GLY A 55 -1.87 2.04 -8.93
N ILE A 56 -2.48 1.18 -8.10
CA ILE A 56 -3.79 0.56 -8.41
C ILE A 56 -4.88 1.24 -7.60
N GLU A 57 -5.85 1.85 -8.27
CA GLU A 57 -6.92 2.61 -7.61
C GLU A 57 -8.05 1.73 -7.06
N ALA A 58 -8.34 0.59 -7.70
CA ALA A 58 -9.45 -0.28 -7.33
C ALA A 58 -9.12 -1.77 -7.62
N PRO A 59 -8.33 -2.42 -6.76
CA PRO A 59 -8.06 -3.85 -6.92
C PRO A 59 -9.34 -4.68 -6.75
N ASN A 60 -9.51 -5.68 -7.62
CA ASN A 60 -10.64 -6.62 -7.49
C ASN A 60 -10.43 -7.58 -6.31
N VAL A 61 -11.47 -8.36 -5.98
CA VAL A 61 -11.47 -9.27 -4.83
C VAL A 61 -10.29 -10.26 -4.85
N ALA A 62 -10.06 -10.92 -5.98
CA ALA A 62 -8.99 -11.90 -6.12
C ALA A 62 -7.60 -11.26 -5.94
N PHE A 63 -7.40 -10.08 -6.53
CA PHE A 63 -6.18 -9.30 -6.38
C PHE A 63 -5.93 -8.95 -4.91
N SER A 64 -6.93 -8.38 -4.24
CA SER A 64 -6.82 -7.92 -2.86
C SER A 64 -6.50 -9.05 -1.89
N ARG A 65 -7.17 -10.21 -2.03
CA ARG A 65 -6.88 -11.40 -1.22
C ARG A 65 -5.48 -11.94 -1.47
N CYS A 66 -5.12 -12.16 -2.73
CA CYS A 66 -3.79 -12.64 -3.08
C CYS A 66 -2.70 -11.70 -2.55
N LEU A 67 -2.93 -10.38 -2.63
CA LEU A 67 -1.99 -9.40 -2.12
C LEU A 67 -1.88 -9.48 -0.61
N PHE A 68 -3.02 -9.50 0.09
CA PHE A 68 -3.05 -9.62 1.55
C PHE A 68 -2.35 -10.87 2.06
N ASP A 69 -2.63 -12.04 1.48
CA ASP A 69 -1.96 -13.29 1.87
C ASP A 69 -0.46 -13.21 1.63
N THR A 70 -0.06 -12.64 0.49
CA THR A 70 1.36 -12.50 0.13
C THR A 70 2.08 -11.55 1.08
N VAL A 71 1.52 -10.36 1.33
CA VAL A 71 2.09 -9.33 2.21
C VAL A 71 2.12 -9.81 3.66
N SER A 72 1.06 -10.48 4.11
CA SER A 72 1.00 -11.09 5.45
C SER A 72 2.02 -12.21 5.61
N SER A 73 2.32 -12.97 4.55
CA SER A 73 3.39 -13.99 4.61
C SER A 73 4.80 -13.40 4.73
N LEU A 74 4.99 -12.14 4.31
CA LEU A 74 6.27 -11.43 4.35
C LEU A 74 6.50 -10.68 5.66
N SER A 75 5.40 -10.26 6.28
CA SER A 75 5.35 -9.43 7.46
C SER A 75 5.19 -10.27 8.71
N ASN A 76 5.95 -9.95 9.77
CA ASN A 76 5.65 -10.45 11.11
C ASN A 76 4.78 -9.45 11.89
N ALA A 77 4.32 -8.36 11.25
CA ALA A 77 3.53 -7.34 11.91
C ALA A 77 2.06 -7.79 12.05
N PRO A 78 1.39 -7.42 13.16
CA PRO A 78 -0.02 -7.70 13.35
C PRO A 78 -0.87 -6.93 12.33
N VAL A 79 -2.03 -7.48 11.99
CA VAL A 79 -3.06 -6.82 11.19
C VAL A 79 -4.05 -6.15 12.15
N ASP A 80 -3.65 -5.01 12.69
CA ASP A 80 -4.37 -4.23 13.71
C ASP A 80 -4.90 -2.89 13.18
N GLY A 81 -4.97 -2.77 11.85
CA GLY A 81 -5.39 -1.55 11.18
C GLY A 81 -4.27 -0.52 11.00
N GLN A 82 -3.03 -0.85 11.36
CA GLN A 82 -1.87 -0.08 10.91
C GLN A 82 -1.37 -0.56 9.54
N PRO A 83 -0.82 0.34 8.72
CA PRO A 83 -0.16 -0.02 7.48
C PRO A 83 1.02 -0.97 7.73
N ALA A 84 1.23 -1.91 6.82
CA ALA A 84 2.43 -2.73 6.85
C ALA A 84 3.70 -1.85 6.79
N PRO A 85 4.79 -2.21 7.49
CA PRO A 85 6.08 -1.53 7.37
C PRO A 85 6.48 -1.29 5.92
N SER A 86 6.96 -0.08 5.60
CA SER A 86 7.31 0.32 4.23
C SER A 86 8.35 -0.58 3.56
N GLU A 87 9.25 -1.17 4.34
CA GLU A 87 10.26 -2.15 3.88
C GLU A 87 9.63 -3.40 3.22
N ILE A 88 8.35 -3.69 3.52
CA ILE A 88 7.63 -4.81 2.92
C ILE A 88 7.32 -4.55 1.45
N VAL A 89 7.19 -3.29 1.00
CA VAL A 89 6.97 -2.98 -0.41
C VAL A 89 8.14 -3.47 -1.26
N ASP A 90 9.37 -3.10 -0.87
CA ASP A 90 10.58 -3.57 -1.56
C ASP A 90 10.74 -5.09 -1.46
N LYS A 91 10.50 -5.67 -0.27
CA LYS A 91 10.60 -7.11 -0.07
C LYS A 91 9.59 -7.88 -0.92
N PHE A 92 8.37 -7.36 -1.07
CA PHE A 92 7.32 -7.91 -1.91
C PHE A 92 7.75 -7.98 -3.37
N TYR A 93 8.22 -6.86 -3.93
CA TYR A 93 8.68 -6.82 -5.32
C TYR A 93 9.86 -7.75 -5.58
N ASN A 94 10.80 -7.86 -4.63
CA ASN A 94 12.01 -8.65 -4.81
C ASN A 94 11.81 -10.16 -4.60
N THR A 95 10.86 -10.58 -3.76
CA THR A 95 10.79 -11.99 -3.32
C THR A 95 9.46 -12.69 -3.60
N LYS A 96 8.37 -11.95 -3.74
CA LYS A 96 7.01 -12.53 -3.78
C LYS A 96 6.15 -12.06 -4.93
N LEU A 97 6.62 -11.13 -5.75
CA LEU A 97 5.89 -10.66 -6.93
C LEU A 97 5.43 -11.82 -7.83
N PHE A 98 6.28 -12.83 -8.05
CA PHE A 98 5.92 -13.98 -8.88
C PHE A 98 4.85 -14.88 -8.24
N ASP A 99 4.96 -15.12 -6.93
CA ASP A 99 3.96 -15.89 -6.16
C ASP A 99 2.59 -15.17 -6.19
N PHE A 100 2.62 -13.85 -6.02
CA PHE A 100 1.44 -12.98 -6.12
C PHE A 100 0.78 -13.05 -7.50
N ILE A 101 1.56 -12.88 -8.57
CA ILE A 101 1.09 -12.98 -9.95
C ILE A 101 0.44 -14.35 -10.18
N LYS A 102 1.10 -15.43 -9.73
CA LYS A 102 0.57 -16.79 -9.86
C LYS A 102 -0.75 -16.95 -9.11
N CYS A 103 -0.89 -16.37 -7.92
CA CYS A 103 -2.14 -16.38 -7.17
C CYS A 103 -3.28 -15.71 -7.93
N ILE A 104 -3.04 -14.53 -8.53
CA ILE A 104 -4.06 -13.81 -9.32
C ILE A 104 -4.53 -14.62 -10.52
N TYR A 105 -3.60 -15.18 -11.29
CA TYR A 105 -3.92 -15.95 -12.50
C TYR A 105 -4.51 -17.34 -12.19
N SER A 106 -4.22 -17.90 -11.02
CA SER A 106 -4.78 -19.18 -10.58
C SER A 106 -6.12 -19.03 -9.85
N SER A 107 -6.46 -17.82 -9.42
CA SER A 107 -7.74 -17.53 -8.78
C SER A 107 -8.83 -17.46 -9.85
N PRO A 108 -9.92 -18.25 -9.75
CA PRO A 108 -11.05 -18.08 -10.64
C PRO A 108 -11.55 -16.64 -10.51
N GLN A 109 -11.60 -15.92 -11.62
CA GLN A 109 -12.20 -14.59 -11.71
C GLN A 109 -13.71 -14.78 -11.48
N GLN A 110 -14.15 -14.74 -10.23
CA GLN A 110 -15.55 -14.88 -9.82
C GLN A 110 -16.20 -13.52 -9.67
#